data_AF-A0A151T6V8-F1
#
_entry.id   AF-A0A151T6V8-F1
#
_cell.length_a   1.000
_cell.length_b   1.000
_cell.length_c   1.000
_cell.angle_alpha   90.00
_cell.angle_beta   90.00
_cell.angle_gamma   90.00
#
_symmetry.space_group_name_H-M   'P 1'
#
loop_
_entity.id
_entity.type
_entity.pdbx_description
1 polymer ?
#
loop_
_entity_poly.entity_id
_entity_poly.type
_entity_poly.pdbx_seq_one_letter_code
_entity_poly.pdbx_strand_id
1 'polypeptide(L)'
;MFLLYEYDIFWTFLIISSFIPILAFLISGILAPINKGPEKLSSYESGIEPIGDAWLQFRIRYYIFALIFVVFDVETVFLYPWAMSFDVLGVSVFIEAFIFVLILIVGSVYAWRKGALEYIYIYIYIYIYIYIYIFIQFYSLKQVFEIIINSLSSIKKFIKLVLNVC
;
A
#
# COMPACT_ATOMS: atom_id res chain seq x y z
N MET A 1 -4.74 18.33 -21.30
CA MET A 1 -3.53 19.18 -21.31
C MET A 1 -2.79 18.89 -20.02
N PHE A 2 -1.72 18.09 -20.07
CA PHE A 2 -0.96 17.68 -18.88
C PHE A 2 -0.32 18.92 -18.24
N LEU A 3 -0.70 19.26 -17.01
CA LEU A 3 -0.04 20.28 -16.20
C LEU A 3 1.21 19.66 -15.56
N LEU A 4 2.31 19.63 -16.31
CA LEU A 4 3.62 19.17 -15.81
C LEU A 4 4.14 20.02 -14.64
N TYR A 5 3.63 21.24 -14.48
CA TYR A 5 4.05 22.19 -13.44
C TYR A 5 3.83 21.68 -12.01
N GLU A 6 2.79 20.88 -11.76
CA GLU A 6 2.55 20.30 -10.43
C GLU A 6 3.59 19.23 -10.05
N TYR A 7 4.24 18.62 -11.04
CA TYR A 7 5.30 17.62 -10.84
C TYR A 7 6.70 18.24 -10.70
N ASP A 8 6.89 19.53 -10.99
CA ASP A 8 8.19 20.20 -10.88
C ASP A 8 8.72 20.15 -9.44
N ILE A 9 7.83 20.28 -8.44
CA ILE A 9 8.16 20.16 -7.02
C ILE A 9 8.64 18.75 -6.69
N PHE A 10 7.96 17.72 -7.22
CA PHE A 10 8.34 16.32 -7.03
C PHE A 10 9.74 16.03 -7.60
N TRP A 11 10.01 16.47 -8.83
CA TRP A 11 11.32 16.30 -9.46
C TRP A 11 12.43 17.03 -8.70
N THR A 12 12.16 18.27 -8.28
CA THR A 12 13.10 19.06 -7.49
C THR A 12 13.43 18.36 -6.16
N PHE A 13 12.41 17.85 -5.47
CA PHE A 13 12.60 17.10 -4.23
C PHE A 13 13.39 15.80 -4.45
N LEU A 14 13.09 15.05 -5.51
CA LEU A 14 13.80 13.80 -5.84
C LEU A 14 15.29 14.08 -6.10
N ILE A 15 15.60 15.13 -6.86
CA ILE A 15 16.98 15.53 -7.15
C ILE A 15 17.71 15.91 -5.86
N ILE A 16 17.12 16.79 -5.03
CA ILE A 16 17.76 17.23 -3.78
C ILE A 16 17.96 16.05 -2.82
N SER A 17 16.93 15.22 -2.62
CA SER A 17 16.98 14.08 -1.69
C SER A 17 17.97 13.00 -2.12
N SER A 18 18.14 12.78 -3.44
CA SER A 18 19.15 11.86 -3.97
C SER A 18 20.56 12.46 -3.92
N PHE A 19 20.70 13.77 -4.12
CA PHE A 19 21.99 14.46 -4.11
C PHE A 19 22.66 14.45 -2.74
N ILE A 20 21.89 14.60 -1.64
CA ILE A 20 22.42 14.62 -0.27
C ILE A 20 23.23 13.35 0.08
N PRO A 21 22.71 12.12 -0.05
CA PRO A 21 23.48 10.91 0.25
C PRO A 21 24.66 10.73 -0.69
N ILE A 22 24.54 11.09 -1.98
CA ILE A 22 25.66 11.03 -2.93
C ILE A 22 26.79 11.95 -2.47
N LEU A 23 26.46 13.20 -2.10
CA LEU A 23 27.45 14.15 -1.61
C LEU A 23 28.07 13.68 -0.28
N ALA A 24 27.27 13.11 0.63
CA ALA A 24 27.76 12.55 1.88
C ALA A 24 28.76 11.40 1.64
N PHE A 25 28.47 10.49 0.71
CA PHE A 25 29.38 9.42 0.31
C PHE A 25 30.65 9.96 -0.36
N LEU A 26 30.56 10.99 -1.20
CA LEU A 26 31.73 11.63 -1.83
C LEU A 26 32.64 12.30 -0.81
N ILE A 27 32.06 13.09 0.11
CA ILE A 27 32.81 13.74 1.20
C ILE A 27 33.47 12.67 2.07
N SER A 28 32.73 11.62 2.46
CA SER A 28 33.28 10.51 3.23
C SER A 28 34.43 9.82 2.48
N GLY A 29 34.29 9.58 1.19
CA GLY A 29 35.32 8.94 0.36
C GLY A 29 36.60 9.77 0.20
N ILE A 30 36.52 11.11 0.25
CA ILE A 30 37.68 12.00 0.14
C ILE A 30 38.35 12.23 1.50
N LEU A 31 37.56 12.43 2.58
CA LEU A 31 38.08 12.76 3.91
C LEU A 31 38.50 11.54 4.72
N ALA A 32 37.90 10.37 4.47
CA ALA A 32 38.19 9.19 5.29
C ALA A 32 39.62 8.68 5.04
N PRO A 33 40.35 8.28 6.09
CA PRO A 33 41.66 7.66 5.94
C PRO A 33 41.52 6.33 5.21
N ILE A 34 42.15 6.24 4.03
CA ILE A 34 42.14 5.03 3.21
C ILE A 34 43.21 4.08 3.73
N ASN A 35 42.79 3.03 4.44
CA ASN A 35 43.64 1.89 4.78
C ASN A 35 43.19 0.66 3.97
N LYS A 36 44.10 0.09 3.18
CA LYS A 36 43.87 -1.07 2.30
C LYS A 36 44.57 -2.34 2.82
N GLY A 37 44.65 -2.50 4.14
CA GLY A 37 45.19 -3.71 4.74
C GLY A 37 44.38 -4.96 4.34
N PRO A 38 45.02 -6.13 4.16
CA PRO A 38 44.36 -7.37 3.75
C PRO A 38 43.26 -7.80 4.72
N GLU A 39 43.45 -7.57 6.03
CA GLU A 39 42.47 -7.87 7.09
C GLU A 39 41.17 -7.04 6.97
N LYS A 40 41.25 -5.81 6.45
CA LYS A 40 40.06 -4.96 6.25
C LYS A 40 39.24 -5.39 5.02
N LEU A 41 39.87 -6.12 4.10
CA LEU A 41 39.25 -6.63 2.87
C LEU A 41 38.76 -8.07 3.01
N SER A 42 39.13 -8.78 4.08
CA SER A 42 38.58 -10.09 4.41
C SER A 42 37.18 -9.99 5.01
N SER A 43 36.35 -11.00 4.75
CA SER A 43 35.02 -11.13 5.37
C SER A 43 35.13 -11.26 6.88
N TYR A 44 34.22 -10.62 7.61
CA TYR A 44 34.17 -10.68 9.07
C TYR A 44 33.64 -12.04 9.54
N GLU A 45 34.49 -12.83 10.20
CA GLU A 45 34.16 -14.16 10.75
C GLU A 45 34.75 -14.30 12.17
N SER A 46 34.42 -13.38 13.09
CA SER A 46 34.83 -13.41 14.51
C SER A 46 36.33 -13.64 14.81
N GLY A 47 37.22 -13.31 13.86
CA GLY A 47 38.68 -13.42 14.01
C GLY A 47 39.30 -14.74 13.53
N ILE A 48 38.50 -15.61 12.90
CA ILE A 48 39.01 -16.80 12.20
C ILE A 48 38.95 -16.59 10.68
N GLU A 49 39.77 -17.32 9.94
CA GLU A 49 39.64 -17.33 8.48
C GLU A 49 38.34 -18.05 8.09
N PRO A 50 37.54 -17.50 7.16
CA PRO A 50 36.30 -18.11 6.74
C PRO A 50 36.59 -19.46 6.08
N ILE A 51 36.01 -20.52 6.63
CA ILE A 51 36.17 -21.88 6.12
C ILE A 51 34.89 -22.29 5.40
N GLY A 52 35.05 -22.65 4.13
CA GLY A 52 33.97 -23.19 3.32
C GLY A 52 33.35 -22.17 2.35
N ASP A 53 32.31 -22.65 1.70
CA ASP A 53 31.65 -21.98 0.60
C ASP A 53 30.43 -21.21 1.13
N ALA A 54 30.24 -19.95 0.73
CA ALA A 54 29.12 -19.09 1.17
C ALA A 54 27.76 -19.50 0.55
N TRP A 55 27.61 -20.75 0.16
CA TRP A 55 26.42 -21.29 -0.48
C TRP A 55 25.39 -21.65 0.59
N LEU A 56 24.56 -20.66 0.94
CA LEU A 56 23.39 -20.89 1.77
C LEU A 56 22.30 -21.62 0.99
N GLN A 57 21.69 -22.63 1.60
CA GLN A 57 20.47 -23.24 1.07
C GLN A 57 19.32 -22.24 1.14
N PHE A 58 19.01 -21.57 0.03
CA PHE A 58 17.82 -20.73 -0.07
C PHE A 58 16.57 -21.56 0.19
N ARG A 59 15.87 -21.22 1.27
CA ARG A 59 14.61 -21.86 1.63
C ARG A 59 13.52 -21.35 0.68
N ILE A 60 12.74 -22.26 0.09
CA ILE A 60 11.61 -21.94 -0.80
C ILE A 60 10.57 -21.00 -0.18
N ARG A 61 10.55 -20.92 1.16
CA ARG A 61 9.64 -20.05 1.94
C ARG A 61 9.71 -18.58 1.52
N TYR A 62 10.87 -18.06 1.16
CA TYR A 62 11.01 -16.66 0.74
C TYR A 62 10.38 -16.38 -0.64
N TYR A 63 10.41 -17.36 -1.53
CA TYR A 63 9.75 -17.26 -2.83
C TYR A 63 8.23 -17.24 -2.70
N ILE A 64 7.68 -18.14 -1.88
CA ILE A 64 6.24 -18.21 -1.61
C ILE A 64 5.75 -16.89 -0.99
N PHE A 65 6.55 -16.28 -0.10
CA PHE A 65 6.25 -14.96 0.46
C PHE A 65 6.15 -13.88 -0.63
N ALA A 66 7.16 -13.78 -1.49
CA ALA A 66 7.18 -12.78 -2.56
C ALA A 66 6.00 -12.94 -3.53
N LEU A 67 5.66 -14.19 -3.89
CA LEU A 67 4.55 -14.47 -4.78
C LEU A 67 3.22 -14.02 -4.18
N ILE A 68 2.98 -14.35 -2.91
CA ILE A 68 1.75 -13.93 -2.22
C ILE A 68 1.68 -12.41 -2.09
N PHE A 69 2.81 -11.75 -1.78
CA PHE A 69 2.87 -10.29 -1.72
C PHE A 69 2.53 -9.64 -3.06
N VAL A 70 3.04 -10.16 -4.19
CA VAL A 70 2.74 -9.61 -5.52
C VAL A 70 1.27 -9.81 -5.89
N VAL A 71 0.67 -10.96 -5.55
CA VAL A 71 -0.77 -11.16 -5.73
C VAL A 71 -1.56 -10.14 -4.92
N PHE A 72 -1.11 -9.86 -3.69
CA PHE A 72 -1.74 -8.87 -2.82
C PHE A 72 -1.54 -7.41 -3.26
N ASP A 73 -0.44 -7.10 -3.94
CA ASP A 73 -0.24 -5.77 -4.51
C ASP A 73 -1.22 -5.54 -5.68
N VAL A 74 -1.32 -6.52 -6.58
CA VAL A 74 -2.17 -6.48 -7.77
C VAL A 74 -3.66 -6.28 -7.45
N GLU A 75 -4.17 -6.94 -6.42
CA GLU A 75 -5.57 -6.74 -5.98
C GLU A 75 -5.83 -5.32 -5.45
N THR A 76 -4.87 -4.68 -4.76
CA THR A 76 -5.06 -3.31 -4.27
C THR A 76 -5.08 -2.32 -5.42
N VAL A 77 -4.29 -2.57 -6.47
CA VAL A 77 -4.34 -1.82 -7.72
C VAL A 77 -5.72 -1.93 -8.38
N PHE A 78 -6.40 -3.08 -8.30
CA PHE A 78 -7.78 -3.21 -8.82
C PHE A 78 -8.82 -2.49 -7.94
N LEU A 79 -8.62 -2.48 -6.62
CA LEU A 79 -9.54 -1.82 -5.70
C LEU A 79 -9.42 -0.29 -5.74
N TYR A 80 -8.26 0.25 -6.11
CA TYR A 80 -8.01 1.69 -6.10
C TYR A 80 -8.91 2.49 -7.06
N PRO A 81 -9.04 2.14 -8.36
CA PRO A 81 -9.96 2.83 -9.27
C PRO A 81 -11.42 2.70 -8.84
N TRP A 82 -11.82 1.53 -8.33
CA TRP A 82 -13.15 1.31 -7.78
C TRP A 82 -13.44 2.26 -6.60
N ALA A 83 -12.51 2.34 -5.65
CA ALA A 83 -12.61 3.21 -4.49
C ALA A 83 -12.68 4.70 -4.89
N MET A 84 -11.91 5.10 -5.91
CA MET A 84 -11.88 6.48 -6.41
C MET A 84 -13.17 6.89 -7.14
N SER A 85 -13.88 5.95 -7.75
CA SER A 85 -15.07 6.22 -8.59
C SER A 85 -16.40 5.81 -7.94
N PHE A 86 -16.37 5.49 -6.65
CA PHE A 86 -17.53 5.00 -5.91
C PHE A 86 -18.75 5.95 -5.98
N ASP A 87 -18.51 7.26 -5.98
CA ASP A 87 -19.57 8.29 -6.02
C ASP A 87 -20.43 8.24 -7.29
N VAL A 88 -19.90 7.67 -8.37
CA VAL A 88 -20.55 7.65 -9.70
C VAL A 88 -21.16 6.29 -10.03
N LEU A 89 -20.58 5.20 -9.50
CA LEU A 89 -20.83 3.83 -9.98
C LEU A 89 -21.99 3.09 -9.30
N GLY A 90 -22.65 3.71 -8.32
CA GLY A 90 -23.88 3.19 -7.72
C GLY A 90 -23.71 1.86 -6.94
N VAL A 91 -24.83 1.22 -6.61
CA VAL A 91 -24.84 0.01 -5.74
C VAL A 91 -24.46 -1.26 -6.49
N SER A 92 -24.65 -1.32 -7.81
CA SER A 92 -24.33 -2.51 -8.62
C SER A 92 -22.83 -2.82 -8.62
N VAL A 93 -21.99 -1.79 -8.82
CA VAL A 93 -20.52 -1.95 -8.83
C VAL A 93 -19.96 -2.22 -7.43
N PHE A 94 -20.66 -1.82 -6.37
CA PHE A 94 -20.32 -2.20 -5.01
C PHE A 94 -20.45 -3.70 -4.77
N ILE A 95 -21.51 -4.33 -5.31
CA ILE A 95 -21.72 -5.78 -5.19
C ILE A 95 -20.63 -6.56 -5.93
N GLU A 96 -20.25 -6.09 -7.13
CA GLU A 96 -19.17 -6.71 -7.91
C GLU A 96 -17.82 -6.64 -7.17
N ALA A 97 -17.47 -5.47 -6.60
CA ALA A 97 -16.26 -5.32 -5.80
C ALA A 97 -16.30 -6.14 -4.50
N PHE A 98 -17.47 -6.25 -3.86
CA PHE A 98 -17.65 -7.10 -2.68
C PHE A 98 -17.39 -8.58 -3.01
N ILE A 99 -17.94 -9.07 -4.11
CA ILE A 99 -17.72 -10.45 -4.57
C ILE A 99 -16.24 -10.66 -4.91
N PHE A 100 -15.61 -9.70 -5.58
CA PHE A 100 -14.18 -9.75 -5.90
C PHE A 100 -13.32 -9.88 -4.63
N VAL A 101 -13.55 -9.02 -3.64
CA VAL A 101 -12.89 -9.07 -2.33
C VAL A 101 -13.11 -10.41 -1.63
N LEU A 102 -14.34 -10.91 -1.62
CA LEU A 102 -14.65 -12.19 -0.97
C LEU A 102 -13.87 -13.36 -1.58
N ILE A 103 -13.77 -13.42 -2.90
CA ILE A 103 -13.00 -14.47 -3.59
C ILE A 103 -11.52 -14.42 -3.18
N LEU A 104 -10.95 -13.21 -3.08
CA LEU A 104 -9.56 -13.01 -2.67
C LEU A 104 -9.31 -13.38 -1.20
N ILE A 105 -10.23 -13.02 -0.31
CA ILE A 105 -10.18 -13.43 1.10
C ILE A 105 -10.19 -14.96 1.22
N VAL A 106 -11.05 -15.64 0.46
CA VAL A 106 -11.10 -17.12 0.44
C VAL A 106 -9.77 -17.71 -0.06
N GLY A 107 -9.20 -17.17 -1.13
CA GLY A 107 -7.88 -17.58 -1.64
C GLY A 107 -6.76 -17.39 -0.60
N SER A 108 -6.80 -16.28 0.12
CA SER A 108 -5.84 -15.94 1.18
C SER A 108 -5.95 -16.89 2.37
N VAL A 109 -7.17 -17.18 2.83
CA VAL A 109 -7.44 -18.12 3.91
C VAL A 109 -7.02 -19.53 3.50
N TYR A 110 -7.25 -19.94 2.25
CA TYR A 110 -6.79 -21.23 1.74
C TYR A 110 -5.26 -21.34 1.75
N ALA A 111 -4.55 -20.33 1.26
CA ALA A 111 -3.08 -20.28 1.28
C ALA A 111 -2.53 -20.35 2.72
N TRP A 112 -3.21 -19.68 3.66
CA TRP A 112 -2.88 -19.74 5.08
C TRP A 112 -3.06 -21.15 5.66
N ARG A 113 -4.19 -21.81 5.37
CA ARG A 113 -4.46 -23.20 5.81
C ARG A 113 -3.45 -24.21 5.27
N LYS A 114 -2.80 -23.92 4.15
CA LYS A 114 -1.73 -24.74 3.55
C LYS A 114 -0.33 -24.49 4.15
N GLY A 115 -0.20 -23.61 5.15
CA GLY A 115 1.07 -23.34 5.81
C GLY A 115 2.03 -22.47 4.99
N ALA A 116 1.58 -21.92 3.85
CA ALA A 116 2.39 -21.00 3.04
C ALA A 116 2.72 -19.69 3.77
N LEU A 117 1.92 -19.35 4.80
CA LEU A 117 1.96 -18.08 5.54
C LEU A 117 2.20 -18.27 7.04
N GLU A 118 2.87 -19.35 7.45
CA GLU A 118 3.11 -19.71 8.86
C GLU A 118 3.83 -18.64 9.70
N TYR A 119 4.43 -17.61 9.07
CA TYR A 119 5.15 -16.54 9.75
C TYR A 119 4.49 -15.16 9.58
N ILE A 120 3.34 -15.10 8.89
CA ILE A 120 2.76 -13.87 8.32
C ILE A 120 1.30 -13.67 8.78
N TYR A 121 0.93 -14.22 9.95
CA TYR A 121 -0.40 -14.04 10.55
C TYR A 121 -0.79 -12.56 10.68
N ILE A 122 0.20 -11.71 10.98
CA ILE A 122 0.02 -10.26 11.11
C ILE A 122 -0.41 -9.61 9.79
N TYR A 123 0.12 -10.02 8.65
CA TYR A 123 -0.28 -9.44 7.36
C TYR A 123 -1.68 -9.87 6.97
N ILE A 124 -2.06 -11.14 7.19
CA ILE A 124 -3.44 -11.59 6.96
C ILE A 124 -4.42 -10.79 7.83
N TYR A 125 -4.04 -10.54 9.09
CA TYR A 125 -4.88 -9.77 10.01
C TYR A 125 -4.99 -8.30 9.61
N ILE A 126 -3.86 -7.66 9.28
CA ILE A 126 -3.80 -6.29 8.75
C ILE A 126 -4.60 -6.18 7.46
N TYR A 127 -4.49 -7.17 6.60
CA TYR A 127 -5.19 -7.22 5.32
C TYR A 127 -6.69 -7.33 5.52
N ILE A 128 -7.16 -8.30 6.29
CA ILE A 128 -8.58 -8.41 6.65
C ILE A 128 -9.07 -7.10 7.31
N TYR A 129 -8.27 -6.51 8.19
CA TYR A 129 -8.60 -5.25 8.85
C TYR A 129 -8.68 -4.06 7.87
N ILE A 130 -7.73 -3.94 6.93
CA ILE A 130 -7.72 -2.91 5.88
C ILE A 130 -8.96 -3.05 4.99
N TYR A 131 -9.29 -4.27 4.58
CA TYR A 131 -10.44 -4.53 3.72
C TYR A 131 -11.76 -4.21 4.43
N ILE A 132 -11.87 -4.61 5.70
CA ILE A 132 -13.01 -4.25 6.55
C ILE A 132 -13.06 -2.73 6.75
N TYR A 133 -11.94 -2.07 7.02
CA TYR A 133 -11.89 -0.62 7.25
C TYR A 133 -12.27 0.17 5.99
N ILE A 134 -11.76 -0.22 4.82
CA ILE A 134 -12.19 0.32 3.53
C ILE A 134 -13.71 0.14 3.42
N PHE A 135 -14.24 -1.07 3.58
CA PHE A 135 -15.69 -1.28 3.46
C PHE A 135 -16.53 -0.45 4.45
N ILE A 136 -16.11 -0.35 5.72
CA ILE A 136 -16.80 0.43 6.76
C ILE A 136 -16.76 1.93 6.45
N GLN A 137 -15.60 2.47 6.06
CA GLN A 137 -15.43 3.89 5.74
C GLN A 137 -16.34 4.30 4.57
N PHE A 138 -16.50 3.43 3.57
CA PHE A 138 -17.39 3.65 2.44
C PHE A 138 -18.88 3.50 2.81
N TYR A 139 -19.23 2.58 3.73
CA TYR A 139 -20.61 2.43 4.22
C TYR A 139 -21.08 3.66 5.03
N SER A 140 -20.22 4.18 5.91
CA SER A 140 -20.54 5.34 6.76
C SER A 140 -20.58 6.66 6.01
N LEU A 141 -19.71 6.91 5.03
CA LEU A 141 -19.75 8.17 4.25
C LEU A 141 -21.06 8.31 3.47
N LYS A 142 -21.57 7.22 2.88
CA LYS A 142 -22.81 7.23 2.10
C LYS A 142 -24.07 7.45 2.95
N GLN A 143 -24.10 6.87 4.16
CA GLN A 143 -25.22 7.08 5.09
C GLN A 143 -25.31 8.53 5.56
N VAL A 144 -24.17 9.16 5.86
CA VAL A 144 -24.11 10.59 6.22
C VAL A 144 -24.48 11.48 5.02
N PHE A 145 -23.99 11.18 3.81
CA PHE A 145 -24.31 11.97 2.62
C PHE A 145 -25.79 11.86 2.19
N GLU A 146 -26.40 10.67 2.24
CA GLU A 146 -27.84 10.50 1.96
C GLU A 146 -28.72 11.18 3.01
N ILE A 147 -28.34 11.12 4.29
CA ILE A 147 -29.05 11.84 5.37
C ILE A 147 -28.98 13.36 5.13
N ILE A 148 -27.81 13.89 4.77
CA ILE A 148 -27.62 15.31 4.49
C ILE A 148 -28.41 15.74 3.25
N ILE A 149 -28.37 14.97 2.15
CA ILE A 149 -29.11 15.27 0.91
C ILE A 149 -30.63 15.20 1.13
N ASN A 150 -31.14 14.20 1.84
CA ASN A 150 -32.57 14.11 2.15
C ASN A 150 -33.01 15.23 3.09
N SER A 151 -32.18 15.63 4.06
CA SER A 151 -32.45 16.78 4.93
C SER A 151 -32.51 18.10 4.14
N LEU A 152 -31.54 18.34 3.24
CA LEU A 152 -31.52 19.51 2.35
C LEU A 152 -32.69 19.54 1.34
N SER A 153 -33.09 18.38 0.81
CA SER A 153 -34.26 18.22 -0.06
C SER A 153 -35.57 18.53 0.69
N SER A 154 -35.68 18.05 1.93
CA SER A 154 -36.83 18.31 2.80
C SER A 154 -36.95 19.79 3.17
N ILE A 155 -35.81 20.44 3.49
CA ILE A 155 -35.74 21.88 3.77
C ILE A 155 -36.13 22.72 2.54
N LYS A 156 -35.66 22.35 1.34
CA LYS A 156 -36.06 23.02 0.08
C LYS A 156 -37.56 22.88 -0.21
N LYS A 157 -38.14 21.71 0.06
CA LYS A 157 -39.60 21.49 -0.05
C LYS A 157 -40.38 22.35 0.93
N PHE A 158 -39.91 22.45 2.17
CA PHE A 158 -40.53 23.28 3.21
C PHE A 158 -40.49 24.78 2.86
N ILE A 159 -39.34 25.31 2.44
CA ILE A 159 -39.20 26.71 2.02
C ILE A 159 -40.11 27.02 0.83
N LYS A 160 -40.20 26.12 -0.15
CA LYS A 160 -41.09 26.29 -1.32
C LYS A 160 -42.57 26.26 -0.94
N LEU A 161 -42.94 25.53 0.11
CA LEU A 161 -44.31 25.47 0.61
C LEU A 161 -44.69 26.73 1.40
N VAL A 162 -43.77 27.28 2.18
CA VAL A 162 -43.95 28.58 2.87
C VAL A 162 -44.05 29.74 1.86
N LEU A 163 -43.22 29.75 0.82
CA LEU A 163 -43.24 30.78 -0.23
C LEU A 163 -44.47 30.77 -1.14
N ASN A 164 -45.25 29.67 -1.19
CA ASN A 164 -46.46 29.56 -2.00
C ASN A 164 -47.75 29.85 -1.20
N VAL A 165 -47.64 30.00 0.12
CA VAL A 165 -48.76 30.29 1.03
C VAL A 165 -48.77 31.77 1.47
N CYS A 166 -47.68 32.50 1.27
CA CYS A 166 -47.62 33.96 1.27
C CYS A 166 -47.80 34.52 -0.15
#